data_AF-A0A7S3MBU9-F1
#
_entry.id   AF-A0A7S3MBU9-F1
#
_cell.length_a   1.000
_cell.length_b   1.000
_cell.length_c   1.000
_cell.angle_alpha   90.00
_cell.angle_beta   90.00
_cell.angle_gamma   90.00
#
_symmetry.space_group_name_H-M   'P 1'
#
loop_
_entity.id
_entity.type
_entity.pdbx_description
1 polymer ?
#
loop_
_entity_poly.entity_id
_entity_poly.type
_entity_poly.pdbx_seq_one_letter_code
_entity_poly.pdbx_strand_id
1 'polypeptide(L)'
;LEDDKAFIADLEKNCATKTDIHEAEKKTRAEEIVALADTIKILNDDDALDLLKKTLSGASMSFVQVQNTEFQRTQVLGLLAQVRERTPLGQGRHHLDFISLALRGKKMGFEKVLAMIDELVATLKKEQVDDESKKEYCAVQFD
;
A
#
# COMPACT_ATOMS: atom_id res chain seq x y z
N LEU A 1 -27.34 -62.67 8.40
CA LEU A 1 -28.75 -62.69 7.93
C LEU A 1 -29.71 -62.00 8.90
N GLU A 2 -29.70 -62.30 10.20
CA GLU A 2 -30.43 -61.45 11.17
C GLU A 2 -29.79 -60.08 11.38
N ASP A 3 -28.46 -60.02 11.50
CA ASP A 3 -27.73 -58.75 11.63
C ASP A 3 -27.91 -57.84 10.41
N ASP A 4 -27.99 -58.41 9.20
CA ASP A 4 -28.25 -57.65 7.97
C ASP A 4 -29.67 -57.05 7.93
N LYS A 5 -30.66 -57.76 8.50
CA LYS A 5 -32.03 -57.25 8.61
C LYS A 5 -32.13 -56.13 9.65
N ALA A 6 -31.42 -56.26 10.76
CA ALA A 6 -31.34 -55.21 11.78
C ALA A 6 -30.62 -53.97 11.24
N PHE A 7 -29.56 -54.14 10.45
CA PHE A 7 -28.82 -53.06 9.82
C PHE A 7 -29.66 -52.29 8.80
N ILE A 8 -30.46 -52.97 7.96
CA ILE A 8 -31.36 -52.32 6.99
C ILE A 8 -32.43 -51.48 7.71
N ALA A 9 -33.04 -52.02 8.78
CA ALA A 9 -34.04 -51.29 9.55
C ALA A 9 -33.45 -50.04 10.25
N ASP A 10 -32.21 -50.14 10.75
CA ASP A 10 -31.50 -49.01 11.34
C ASP A 10 -31.09 -47.96 10.28
N LEU A 11 -30.70 -48.41 9.08
CA LEU A 11 -30.37 -47.55 7.95
C LEU A 11 -31.57 -46.73 7.48
N GLU A 12 -32.74 -47.34 7.31
CA GLU A 12 -33.96 -46.64 6.90
C GLU A 12 -34.34 -45.54 7.90
N LYS A 13 -34.24 -45.83 9.19
CA LYS A 13 -34.49 -44.86 10.25
C LYS A 13 -33.48 -43.72 10.27
N ASN A 14 -32.20 -44.03 10.10
CA ASN A 14 -31.14 -43.01 10.04
C ASN A 14 -31.26 -42.16 8.78
N CYS A 15 -31.59 -42.74 7.63
CA CYS A 15 -31.81 -42.01 6.39
C CYS A 15 -32.98 -41.02 6.53
N ALA A 16 -34.12 -41.44 7.08
CA ALA A 16 -35.25 -40.53 7.32
C ALA A 16 -34.85 -39.36 8.25
N THR A 17 -34.20 -39.68 9.37
CA THR A 17 -33.75 -38.66 10.35
C THR A 17 -32.75 -37.68 9.73
N LYS A 18 -31.83 -38.16 8.89
CA LYS A 18 -30.82 -37.32 8.23
C LYS A 18 -31.42 -36.46 7.12
N THR A 19 -32.43 -36.95 6.41
CA THR A 19 -33.16 -36.14 5.42
C THR A 19 -33.85 -34.97 6.10
N ASP A 20 -34.54 -35.18 7.23
CA ASP A 20 -35.22 -34.10 7.96
C ASP A 20 -34.23 -33.02 8.46
N ILE A 21 -33.09 -33.45 9.00
CA ILE A 21 -32.03 -32.52 9.44
C ILE A 21 -31.46 -31.75 8.25
N HIS A 22 -31.21 -32.42 7.13
CA HIS A 22 -30.66 -31.77 5.94
C HIS A 22 -31.62 -30.76 5.33
N GLU A 23 -32.92 -31.04 5.31
CA GLU A 23 -33.94 -30.08 4.87
C GLU A 23 -34.01 -28.86 5.78
N ALA A 24 -33.92 -29.06 7.10
CA ALA A 24 -33.86 -27.96 8.06
C ALA A 24 -32.60 -27.10 7.88
N GLU A 25 -31.42 -27.70 7.74
CA GLU A 25 -30.15 -26.99 7.49
C GLU A 25 -30.19 -26.21 6.16
N LYS A 26 -30.74 -26.82 5.11
CA LYS A 26 -30.90 -26.17 3.80
C LYS A 26 -31.80 -24.94 3.88
N LYS A 27 -32.86 -25.02 4.68
CA LYS A 27 -33.74 -23.88 4.94
C LYS A 27 -33.00 -22.76 5.67
N THR A 28 -32.27 -23.07 6.75
CA THR A 28 -31.49 -22.08 7.50
C THR A 28 -30.42 -21.41 6.63
N ARG A 29 -29.69 -22.17 5.80
CA ARG A 29 -28.73 -21.60 4.85
C ARG A 29 -29.37 -20.66 3.82
N ALA A 30 -30.60 -20.95 3.38
CA ALA A 30 -31.31 -20.06 2.47
C ALA A 30 -31.63 -18.72 3.16
N GLU A 31 -32.03 -18.77 4.44
CA GLU A 31 -32.27 -17.58 5.26
C GLU A 31 -30.97 -16.79 5.49
N GLU A 32 -29.84 -17.46 5.71
CA GLU A 32 -28.52 -16.81 5.82
C GLU A 32 -28.12 -16.07 4.54
N ILE A 33 -28.34 -16.65 3.36
CA ILE A 33 -28.03 -16.01 2.06
C ILE A 33 -28.87 -14.74 1.87
N VAL A 34 -30.15 -14.77 2.26
CA VAL A 34 -31.02 -13.59 2.21
C VAL A 34 -30.52 -12.51 3.17
N ALA A 35 -30.17 -12.89 4.41
CA ALA A 35 -29.61 -11.97 5.38
C ALA A 35 -28.31 -11.32 4.88
N LEU A 36 -27.40 -12.08 4.28
CA LEU A 36 -26.18 -11.54 3.67
C LEU A 36 -26.50 -10.55 2.54
N ALA A 37 -27.44 -10.89 1.65
CA ALA A 37 -27.86 -10.01 0.56
C ALA A 37 -28.47 -8.69 1.08
N ASP A 38 -29.29 -8.75 2.12
CA ASP A 38 -29.88 -7.56 2.74
C ASP A 38 -28.82 -6.73 3.49
N THR A 39 -27.81 -7.37 4.08
CA THR A 39 -26.68 -6.66 4.71
C THR A 39 -25.84 -5.93 3.66
N ILE A 40 -25.61 -6.55 2.49
CA ILE A 40 -24.91 -5.93 1.36
C ILE A 40 -25.70 -4.73 0.81
N LYS A 41 -27.04 -4.80 0.77
CA LYS A 41 -27.87 -3.64 0.38
C LYS A 41 -27.70 -2.50 1.38
N ILE A 42 -27.84 -2.76 2.67
CA ILE A 42 -27.66 -1.75 3.74
C ILE A 42 -26.27 -1.09 3.67
N LEU A 43 -25.22 -1.84 3.37
CA LEU A 43 -23.86 -1.30 3.22
C LEU A 43 -23.65 -0.50 1.94
N ASN A 44 -24.43 -0.76 0.89
CA ASN A 44 -24.38 -0.03 -0.38
C ASN A 44 -25.41 1.09 -0.48
N ASP A 45 -26.31 1.23 0.51
CA ASP A 45 -27.23 2.36 0.57
C ASP A 45 -26.42 3.67 0.66
N ASP A 46 -26.84 4.69 -0.09
CA ASP A 46 -26.10 5.94 -0.25
C ASP A 46 -25.80 6.63 1.10
N ASP A 47 -26.69 6.48 2.09
CA ASP A 47 -26.48 6.99 3.45
C ASP A 47 -25.33 6.28 4.18
N ALA A 48 -25.15 4.97 3.98
CA ALA A 48 -24.03 4.22 4.54
C ALA A 48 -22.72 4.56 3.84
N LEU A 49 -22.76 4.78 2.52
CA LEU A 49 -21.61 5.28 1.75
C LEU A 49 -21.24 6.72 2.12
N ASP A 50 -22.21 7.58 2.40
CA ASP A 50 -21.95 8.94 2.86
C ASP A 50 -21.48 8.98 4.31
N LEU A 51 -21.94 8.06 5.17
CA LEU A 51 -21.37 7.87 6.50
C LEU A 51 -19.94 7.31 6.41
N LEU A 52 -19.66 6.37 5.50
CA LEU A 52 -18.33 5.85 5.21
C LEU A 52 -17.41 6.96 4.70
N LYS A 53 -17.87 7.80 3.77
CA LYS A 53 -17.12 8.97 3.29
C LYS A 53 -16.89 9.98 4.40
N LYS A 54 -17.89 10.30 5.22
CA LYS A 54 -17.76 11.23 6.37
C LYS A 54 -16.82 10.68 7.45
N THR A 55 -16.81 9.37 7.67
CA THR A 55 -15.89 8.73 8.62
C THR A 55 -14.47 8.58 8.07
N LEU A 56 -14.29 8.31 6.77
CA LEU A 56 -12.98 8.33 6.11
C LEU A 56 -12.40 9.73 5.92
N SER A 57 -13.23 10.74 5.66
CA SER A 57 -12.80 12.14 5.54
C SER A 57 -12.71 12.85 6.89
N GLY A 58 -13.40 12.34 7.92
CA GLY A 58 -13.39 12.86 9.29
C GLY A 58 -12.39 12.20 10.24
N ALA A 59 -11.80 11.06 9.89
CA ALA A 59 -10.74 10.42 10.66
C ALA A 59 -9.52 10.26 9.75
N SER A 60 -8.37 10.90 9.95
CA SER A 60 -7.40 10.57 11.00
C SER A 60 -7.25 9.07 11.35
N MET A 61 -7.73 8.15 10.49
CA MET A 61 -7.28 6.76 10.38
C MET A 61 -5.86 6.71 9.79
N SER A 62 -4.97 7.52 10.36
CA SER A 62 -3.56 7.14 10.44
C SER A 62 -3.56 5.87 11.26
N PHE A 63 -3.48 4.72 10.59
CA PHE A 63 -3.08 3.47 11.24
C PHE A 63 -1.97 3.82 12.24
N VAL A 64 -2.15 3.56 13.53
CA VAL A 64 -1.10 3.78 14.54
C VAL A 64 0.19 3.05 14.12
N GLN A 65 0.07 1.96 13.36
CA GLN A 65 1.17 1.27 12.71
C GLN A 65 1.93 2.10 11.65
N VAL A 66 1.24 2.96 10.90
CA VAL A 66 1.87 3.89 9.93
C VAL A 66 2.51 5.09 10.64
N GLN A 67 1.97 5.54 11.78
CA GLN A 67 2.60 6.58 12.60
C GLN A 67 3.93 6.11 13.23
N ASN A 68 4.14 4.80 13.37
CA ASN A 68 5.37 4.23 13.93
C ASN A 68 6.57 4.28 12.97
N THR A 69 6.41 4.44 11.65
CA THR A 69 7.56 4.41 10.74
C THR A 69 8.50 5.59 10.94
N GLU A 70 7.97 6.78 11.26
CA GLU A 70 8.79 7.97 11.54
C GLU A 70 9.47 7.88 12.92
N PHE A 71 8.77 7.32 13.91
CA PHE A 71 9.34 7.06 15.23
C PHE A 71 10.46 6.01 15.17
N GLN A 72 10.23 4.91 14.43
CA GLN A 72 11.23 3.87 14.19
C GLN A 72 12.44 4.41 13.44
N ARG A 73 12.28 5.26 12.42
CA ARG A 73 13.41 5.91 11.73
C ARG A 73 14.25 6.73 12.71
N THR A 74 13.62 7.52 13.56
CA THR A 74 14.31 8.36 14.56
C THR A 74 15.07 7.51 15.58
N GLN A 75 14.43 6.43 16.07
CA GLN A 75 15.02 5.50 17.01
C GLN A 75 16.22 4.74 16.41
N VAL A 76 16.09 4.26 15.16
CA VAL A 76 17.16 3.56 14.43
C VAL A 76 18.34 4.50 14.15
N LEU A 77 18.08 5.77 13.79
CA LEU A 77 19.15 6.77 13.62
C LEU A 77 19.91 7.04 14.93
N GLY A 78 19.22 7.07 16.06
CA GLY A 78 19.85 7.18 17.38
C GLY A 78 20.75 5.99 17.71
N LEU A 79 20.28 4.77 17.43
CA LEU A 79 21.06 3.54 17.61
C LEU A 79 22.31 3.52 16.71
N LEU A 80 22.14 3.85 15.42
CA LEU A 80 23.24 3.90 14.45
C LEU A 80 24.31 4.92 14.84
N ALA A 81 23.92 6.07 15.42
CA ALA A 81 24.88 7.06 15.92
C ALA A 81 25.76 6.49 17.04
N GLN A 82 25.16 5.76 18.00
CA GLN A 82 25.90 5.12 19.09
C GLN A 82 26.85 4.01 18.60
N VAL A 83 26.40 3.20 17.64
CA VAL A 83 27.24 2.15 17.04
C VAL A 83 28.39 2.77 16.24
N ARG A 84 28.14 3.86 15.52
CA ARG A 84 29.15 4.58 14.76
C ARG A 84 30.26 5.16 15.64
N GLU A 85 29.92 5.70 16.81
CA GLU A 85 30.91 6.22 17.77
C GLU A 85 31.83 5.14 18.34
N ARG A 86 31.29 3.92 18.50
CA ARG A 86 32.05 2.76 18.99
C ARG A 86 32.83 2.03 17.88
N THR A 87 32.56 2.35 16.62
CA THR A 87 33.21 1.69 15.47
C THR A 87 34.44 2.48 15.05
N PRO A 88 35.65 1.86 15.03
CA PRO A 88 36.86 2.51 14.56
C PRO A 88 36.73 2.94 13.09
N LEU A 89 37.43 4.01 12.68
CA LEU A 89 37.47 4.46 11.30
C LEU A 89 38.11 3.38 10.42
N GLY A 90 37.29 2.55 9.77
CA GLY A 90 37.70 1.43 8.92
C GLY A 90 36.52 0.84 8.15
N GLN A 91 36.68 -0.37 7.61
CA GLN A 91 35.73 -1.06 6.71
C GLN A 91 34.28 -1.17 7.23
N GLY A 92 34.06 -0.95 8.53
CA GLY A 92 32.74 -0.96 9.15
C GLY A 92 31.98 0.39 9.13
N ARG A 93 32.67 1.52 9.01
CA ARG A 93 32.02 2.82 9.24
C ARG A 93 31.26 3.31 8.01
N HIS A 94 31.79 3.05 6.83
CA HIS A 94 31.21 3.46 5.55
C HIS A 94 29.82 2.85 5.31
N HIS A 95 29.60 1.58 5.70
CA HIS A 95 28.30 0.95 5.54
C HIS A 95 27.25 1.54 6.49
N LEU A 96 27.63 1.85 7.74
CA LEU A 96 26.75 2.50 8.71
C LEU A 96 26.40 3.93 8.29
N ASP A 97 27.37 4.66 7.75
CA ASP A 97 27.13 6.00 7.22
C ASP A 97 26.17 5.97 6.01
N PHE A 98 26.31 4.98 5.11
CA PHE A 98 25.39 4.79 3.98
C PHE A 98 23.96 4.45 4.43
N ILE A 99 23.81 3.56 5.42
CA ILE A 99 22.50 3.23 6.00
C ILE A 99 21.89 4.46 6.69
N SER A 100 22.71 5.25 7.41
CA SER A 100 22.26 6.49 8.05
C SER A 100 21.79 7.53 7.03
N LEU A 101 22.46 7.61 5.88
CA LEU A 101 22.09 8.50 4.78
C LEU A 101 20.77 8.06 4.13
N ALA A 102 20.58 6.77 3.90
CA ALA A 102 19.33 6.22 3.35
C ALA A 102 18.13 6.46 4.29
N LEU A 103 18.33 6.34 5.61
CA LEU A 103 17.29 6.60 6.62
C LEU A 103 16.99 8.09 6.82
N ARG A 104 17.99 8.96 6.65
CA ARG A 104 17.84 10.42 6.65
C ARG A 104 17.28 10.96 5.33
N GLY A 105 17.41 10.19 4.25
CA GLY A 105 16.91 10.49 2.93
C GLY A 105 15.38 10.52 2.88
N LYS A 106 14.78 11.58 3.40
CA LYS A 106 13.45 12.00 2.96
C LYS A 106 13.58 12.49 1.52
N LYS A 107 12.53 12.30 0.71
CA LYS A 107 12.39 12.92 -0.64
C LYS A 107 12.57 14.46 -0.62
N MET A 108 12.62 15.08 0.56
CA MET A 108 12.77 16.51 0.79
C MET A 108 14.26 16.88 0.78
N GLY A 109 14.75 17.48 -0.31
CA GLY A 109 16.13 17.98 -0.37
C GLY A 109 16.72 18.09 -1.78
N PHE A 110 16.13 17.43 -2.77
CA PHE A 110 16.56 17.57 -4.17
C PHE A 110 15.87 18.72 -4.91
N GLU A 111 14.89 19.40 -4.32
CA GLU A 111 14.17 20.52 -4.94
C GLU A 111 15.12 21.61 -5.43
N LYS A 112 16.14 21.96 -4.61
CA LYS A 112 17.15 22.95 -5.00
C LYS A 112 18.06 22.46 -6.13
N VAL A 113 18.41 21.17 -6.12
CA VAL A 113 19.25 20.58 -7.18
C VAL A 113 18.48 20.47 -8.48
N LEU A 114 17.20 20.07 -8.42
CA LEU A 114 16.29 20.04 -9.56
C LEU A 114 16.08 21.44 -10.13
N ALA A 115 15.88 22.46 -9.28
CA ALA A 115 15.79 23.85 -9.74
C ALA A 115 17.08 24.33 -10.45
N MET A 116 18.26 24.00 -9.92
CA MET A 116 19.54 24.33 -10.59
C MET A 116 19.69 23.60 -11.94
N ILE A 117 19.19 22.36 -12.05
CA ILE A 117 19.17 21.62 -13.31
C ILE A 117 18.20 22.27 -14.31
N ASP A 118 17.01 22.66 -13.86
CA ASP A 118 16.01 23.32 -14.71
C ASP A 118 16.50 24.67 -15.23
N GLU A 119 17.18 25.47 -14.39
CA GLU A 119 17.84 26.72 -14.78
C GLU A 119 18.95 26.50 -15.83
N LEU A 120 19.76 25.45 -15.66
CA LEU A 120 20.79 25.09 -16.63
C LEU A 120 20.18 24.69 -17.97
N VAL A 121 19.14 23.84 -17.96
CA VAL A 121 18.42 23.43 -19.18
C VAL A 121 17.78 24.63 -19.88
N ALA A 122 17.20 25.56 -19.13
CA ALA A 122 16.63 26.78 -19.69
C ALA A 122 17.70 27.68 -20.35
N THR A 123 18.88 27.76 -19.75
CA THR A 123 20.00 28.55 -20.30
C THR A 123 20.53 27.92 -21.59
N LEU A 124 20.79 26.61 -21.60
CA LEU A 124 21.26 25.89 -22.79
C LEU A 124 20.30 26.00 -23.98
N LYS A 125 18.98 26.00 -23.73
CA LYS A 125 17.98 26.22 -24.79
C LYS A 125 18.04 27.61 -25.39
N LYS A 126 18.34 28.65 -24.60
CA LYS A 126 18.52 30.01 -25.12
C LYS A 126 19.79 30.11 -25.95
N GLU A 127 20.89 29.56 -25.43
CA GLU A 127 22.17 29.51 -26.16
C GLU A 127 22.03 28.77 -27.49
N GLN A 128 21.25 27.68 -27.54
CA GLN A 128 20.99 26.95 -28.78
C GLN A 128 20.30 27.82 -29.85
N VAL A 129 19.29 28.62 -29.45
CA VAL A 129 18.59 29.53 -30.38
C VAL A 129 19.52 30.65 -30.85
N ASP A 130 20.31 31.21 -29.93
CA ASP A 130 21.28 32.25 -30.27
C ASP A 130 22.36 31.71 -31.22
N ASP A 131 22.85 30.50 -31.01
CA ASP A 131 23.84 29.88 -31.88
C ASP A 131 23.26 29.50 -33.25
N GLU A 132 22.00 29.06 -33.32
CA GLU A 132 21.31 28.81 -34.59
C GLU A 132 21.13 30.12 -35.38
N SER A 133 20.73 31.21 -34.71
CA SER A 133 20.62 32.53 -35.34
C SER A 133 21.97 33.08 -35.82
N LYS A 134 23.04 32.88 -35.03
CA LYS A 134 24.41 33.25 -35.43
C LYS A 134 24.89 32.40 -36.59
N LYS A 135 24.55 31.11 -36.62
CA LYS A 135 24.88 30.22 -37.73
C LYS A 135 24.19 30.66 -39.01
N GLU A 136 22.91 31.03 -38.95
CA GLU A 136 22.18 31.60 -40.08
C GLU A 136 22.79 32.94 -40.53
N TYR A 137 23.08 33.84 -39.59
CA TYR A 137 23.76 35.11 -39.89
C TYR A 137 25.11 34.90 -40.57
N CYS A 138 25.93 33.99 -40.06
CA CYS A 138 27.22 33.64 -40.64
C CYS A 138 27.08 32.98 -42.02
N ALA A 139 26.02 32.18 -42.24
CA ALA A 139 25.76 31.58 -43.55
C ALA A 139 25.30 32.60 -44.60
N VAL A 140 24.64 33.70 -44.19
CA VAL A 140 24.13 34.73 -45.11
C VAL A 140 25.15 35.85 -45.39
N GLN A 141 26.05 36.15 -44.44
CA GLN A 141 27.05 37.22 -44.59
C GLN A 141 28.33 36.78 -45.34
N PHE A 142 28.54 35.48 -45.52
CA PHE A 142 29.73 34.93 -46.17
C PHE A 142 29.42 34.13 -47.46
N ASP A 143 28.24 34.37 -48.04
CA ASP A 143 27.91 34.09 -49.45
C ASP A 143 27.97 35.41 -50.25
#